data_AF-A0A2Y9PNT1-F1
#
_entry.id   AF-A0A2Y9PNT1-F1
#
_cell.length_a   1.000
_cell.length_b   1.000
_cell.length_c   1.000
_cell.angle_alpha   90.00
_cell.angle_beta   90.00
_cell.angle_gamma   90.00
#
_symmetry.space_group_name_H-M   'P 1'
#
loop_
_entity.id
_entity.type
_entity.pdbx_description
1 polymer ?
#
loop_
_entity_poly.entity_id
_entity_poly.type
_entity_poly.pdbx_seq_one_letter_code
_entity_poly.pdbx_strand_id
1 'polypeptide(L)'
;MPIPVSLSNHPPPCLLLTLLLGLTDKKTEQGEVQGHSVVHGRGVAGEDELQVIQPDRSVSVAAGETATLRCDVTSLLPVGRTNWFRGTGPGRELIYSLRGGPFPRVTTVADTTRRNNMDFSIRISNITPADTGMYYCVKFKKASPDVEVKSGPGTHLTVSAKPSPPVVSGPAVRVAPEQTVSFTCKSHGFSPRNISLKWLKNGNELSASQTDVEPEGNNVSYSISSTTKVVLAPGDVHSQVICEVTHITLQGDPPLRGTANLSETIRVPPTLTITQHPRVGNQVNVTCQVNKFYPQRLQLTWLENGNVSRMDMASTLIENKDGTFNRTSSLLVNSSAHREAVLLTCQVEHDGQPAVTKNHTLEASAPQKNQDADQRIGPELSSPLLVVLLLGPKVLLVVSVSVIFVHRKHWA
;
A
#
# COMPACT_ATOMS: atom_id res chain seq x y z
N MET A 1 19.66 -68.35 10.49
CA MET A 1 19.95 -68.35 9.03
C MET A 1 18.73 -67.77 8.32
N PRO A 2 18.87 -67.02 7.21
CA PRO A 2 20.03 -66.25 6.74
C PRO A 2 19.78 -64.73 6.78
N ILE A 3 20.79 -63.95 6.37
CA ILE A 3 20.72 -62.50 6.09
C ILE A 3 20.84 -62.34 4.56
N PRO A 4 20.17 -61.35 3.93
CA PRO A 4 20.96 -60.41 3.12
C PRO A 4 20.46 -58.94 3.13
N VAL A 5 21.39 -58.04 3.45
CA VAL A 5 21.72 -56.79 2.72
C VAL A 5 20.62 -55.77 2.41
N SER A 6 20.76 -54.55 2.97
CA SER A 6 20.19 -53.32 2.39
C SER A 6 21.15 -52.73 1.35
N LEU A 7 20.59 -52.09 0.31
CA LEU A 7 21.37 -51.34 -0.68
C LEU A 7 20.65 -50.03 -1.00
N SER A 8 21.30 -48.91 -0.68
CA SER A 8 20.87 -47.57 -1.08
C SER A 8 21.27 -47.33 -2.54
N ASN A 9 20.39 -46.70 -3.33
CA ASN A 9 20.76 -45.96 -4.54
C ASN A 9 19.66 -44.99 -4.97
N HIS A 10 20.03 -43.73 -5.22
CA HIS A 10 19.21 -42.75 -5.93
C HIS A 10 19.55 -42.76 -7.44
N PRO A 11 18.55 -42.71 -8.33
CA PRO A 11 18.73 -42.25 -9.71
C PRO A 11 18.25 -40.78 -9.86
N PRO A 12 19.04 -39.88 -10.46
CA PRO A 12 18.55 -38.57 -10.89
C PRO A 12 17.84 -38.65 -12.26
N PRO A 13 16.88 -37.76 -12.57
CA PRO A 13 16.28 -37.70 -13.90
C PRO A 13 17.18 -36.96 -14.90
N CYS A 14 17.34 -37.53 -16.10
CA CYS A 14 17.95 -36.84 -17.23
C CYS A 14 16.95 -35.89 -17.93
N LEU A 15 17.45 -34.81 -18.54
CA LEU A 15 17.33 -34.57 -19.99
C LEU A 15 18.01 -33.25 -20.40
N LEU A 16 19.08 -33.34 -21.18
CA LEU A 16 19.65 -32.21 -21.93
C LEU A 16 20.38 -32.80 -23.15
N LEU A 17 19.95 -32.42 -24.37
CA LEU A 17 20.40 -33.07 -25.61
C LEU A 17 21.12 -32.06 -26.51
N THR A 18 22.45 -32.02 -26.40
CA THR A 18 23.33 -31.27 -27.31
C THR A 18 23.88 -32.22 -28.37
N LEU A 19 23.58 -31.98 -29.65
CA LEU A 19 24.12 -32.78 -30.75
C LEU A 19 25.45 -32.21 -31.25
N LEU A 20 26.46 -33.06 -31.43
CA LEU A 20 27.77 -32.70 -31.98
C LEU A 20 28.15 -33.64 -33.12
N LEU A 21 28.47 -33.04 -34.28
CA LEU A 21 29.26 -33.63 -35.38
C LEU A 21 30.10 -32.47 -35.98
N GLY A 22 31.40 -32.58 -36.23
CA GLY A 22 32.32 -33.64 -35.79
C GLY A 22 33.56 -33.79 -36.69
N LEU A 23 34.66 -33.09 -36.37
CA LEU A 23 36.03 -33.30 -36.89
C LEU A 23 36.23 -33.01 -38.41
N THR A 24 37.40 -32.69 -38.96
CA THR A 24 38.77 -32.46 -38.43
C THR A 24 39.56 -31.54 -39.38
N ASP A 25 40.69 -30.99 -38.92
CA ASP A 25 41.67 -30.24 -39.73
C ASP A 25 42.16 -30.93 -41.01
N LYS A 26 42.43 -30.14 -42.06
CA LYS A 26 43.55 -30.39 -42.99
C LYS A 26 44.02 -29.16 -43.80
N LYS A 27 45.04 -28.50 -43.23
CA LYS A 27 46.26 -27.96 -43.87
C LYS A 27 46.23 -27.46 -45.33
N THR A 28 46.63 -26.20 -45.49
CA THR A 28 46.94 -25.48 -46.75
C THR A 28 48.09 -26.11 -47.57
N GLU A 29 48.01 -26.02 -48.90
CA GLU A 29 49.13 -26.14 -49.83
C GLU A 29 49.00 -25.13 -50.98
N GLN A 30 50.09 -24.78 -51.68
CA GLN A 30 50.14 -23.72 -52.70
C GLN A 30 50.20 -24.32 -54.12
N GLY A 31 49.59 -23.66 -55.11
CA GLY A 31 49.49 -24.17 -56.48
C GLY A 31 49.32 -23.07 -57.54
N GLU A 32 50.45 -22.64 -58.08
CA GLU A 32 50.67 -21.70 -59.19
C GLU A 32 49.75 -21.84 -60.42
N VAL A 33 49.29 -20.70 -60.97
CA VAL A 33 48.90 -20.55 -62.39
C VAL A 33 49.43 -19.21 -62.92
N GLN A 34 50.19 -19.24 -64.00
CA GLN A 34 50.96 -18.11 -64.52
C GLN A 34 50.31 -17.46 -65.76
N GLY A 35 50.06 -16.14 -65.69
CA GLY A 35 50.10 -15.20 -66.82
C GLY A 35 48.97 -15.18 -67.87
N HIS A 36 48.28 -14.03 -67.98
CA HIS A 36 48.43 -13.12 -69.13
C HIS A 36 47.80 -11.72 -68.86
N SER A 37 48.20 -10.72 -69.64
CA SER A 37 47.80 -9.30 -69.54
C SER A 37 48.14 -8.59 -70.88
N VAL A 38 47.55 -7.46 -71.29
CA VAL A 38 46.58 -6.59 -70.60
C VAL A 38 45.17 -6.74 -71.24
N VAL A 39 44.36 -5.78 -71.74
CA VAL A 39 44.44 -4.33 -72.02
C VAL A 39 43.11 -3.66 -71.65
N HIS A 40 43.22 -2.57 -70.87
CA HIS A 40 42.25 -1.48 -70.65
C HIS A 40 40.81 -1.62 -71.20
N GLY A 41 39.86 -1.89 -70.31
CA GLY A 41 38.50 -1.36 -70.41
C GLY A 41 38.34 -0.18 -69.45
N ARG A 42 38.39 1.07 -69.93
CA ARG A 42 38.19 2.27 -69.09
C ARG A 42 36.69 2.49 -68.82
N GLY A 43 36.11 1.60 -68.01
CA GLY A 43 34.75 1.77 -67.50
C GLY A 43 34.61 3.10 -66.77
N VAL A 44 33.55 3.85 -67.08
CA VAL A 44 33.28 5.14 -66.44
C VAL A 44 33.04 4.92 -64.95
N ALA A 45 33.67 5.74 -64.10
CA ALA A 45 33.40 5.72 -62.66
C ALA A 45 31.90 5.97 -62.45
N GLY A 46 31.24 5.08 -61.72
CA GLY A 46 29.80 5.22 -61.46
C GLY A 46 29.51 6.54 -60.78
N GLU A 47 28.45 7.23 -61.21
CA GLU A 47 27.83 8.26 -60.37
C GLU A 47 27.40 7.58 -59.06
N ASP A 48 27.79 8.14 -57.91
CA ASP A 48 27.37 7.63 -56.61
C ASP A 48 25.84 7.59 -56.53
N GLU A 49 25.26 6.39 -56.63
CA GLU A 49 23.82 6.22 -56.69
C GLU A 49 23.20 6.82 -55.42
N LEU A 50 22.25 7.74 -55.59
CA LEU A 50 21.58 8.45 -54.51
C LEU A 50 21.00 7.48 -53.48
N GLN A 51 21.62 7.45 -52.30
CA GLN A 51 21.08 6.80 -51.12
C GLN A 51 20.52 7.85 -50.16
N VAL A 52 19.51 7.43 -49.39
CA VAL A 52 18.95 8.20 -48.27
C VAL A 52 19.21 7.38 -47.01
N ILE A 53 20.10 7.89 -46.17
CA ILE A 53 20.63 7.19 -45.01
C ILE A 53 19.85 7.63 -43.78
N GLN A 54 19.09 6.73 -43.18
CA GLN A 54 18.58 6.89 -41.81
C GLN A 54 19.39 5.97 -40.90
N PRO A 55 20.35 6.48 -40.10
CA PRO A 55 21.25 5.64 -39.30
C PRO A 55 20.52 4.98 -38.13
N ASP A 56 19.51 5.66 -37.57
CA ASP A 56 18.73 5.16 -36.44
C ASP A 56 17.57 4.27 -36.94
N ARG A 57 17.65 2.97 -36.68
CA ARG A 57 16.52 2.05 -36.89
C ARG A 57 15.37 2.31 -35.93
N SER A 58 15.68 2.76 -34.71
CA SER A 58 14.71 3.16 -33.70
C SER A 58 15.25 4.29 -32.83
N VAL A 59 14.34 5.11 -32.31
CA VAL A 59 14.61 6.22 -31.39
C VAL A 59 13.57 6.16 -30.28
N SER A 60 14.00 6.24 -29.02
CA SER A 60 13.10 6.24 -27.86
C SER A 60 13.22 7.55 -27.08
N VAL A 61 12.10 8.12 -26.67
CA VAL A 61 11.99 9.49 -26.11
C VAL A 61 10.89 9.52 -25.04
N ALA A 62 10.99 10.40 -24.04
CA ALA A 62 9.90 10.64 -23.08
C ALA A 62 8.92 11.71 -23.59
N ALA A 63 7.65 11.57 -23.23
CA ALA A 63 6.61 12.54 -23.58
C ALA A 63 6.94 13.95 -23.04
N GLY A 64 6.74 14.98 -23.87
CA GLY A 64 7.12 16.37 -23.63
C GLY A 64 8.51 16.76 -24.17
N GLU A 65 9.41 15.80 -24.39
CA GLU A 65 10.76 16.08 -24.90
C GLU A 65 10.79 16.34 -26.42
N THR A 66 11.99 16.42 -27.01
CA THR A 66 12.20 16.65 -28.44
C THR A 66 12.87 15.45 -29.09
N ALA A 67 12.12 14.70 -29.90
CA ALA A 67 12.68 13.63 -30.72
C ALA A 67 13.59 14.21 -31.81
N THR A 68 14.69 13.52 -32.14
CA THR A 68 15.55 13.87 -33.29
C THR A 68 15.61 12.69 -34.24
N LEU A 69 15.21 12.89 -35.49
CA LEU A 69 15.17 11.87 -36.54
C LEU A 69 16.26 12.20 -37.57
N ARG A 70 17.26 11.34 -37.69
CA ARG A 70 18.42 11.59 -38.55
C ARG A 70 18.20 11.12 -39.99
N CYS A 71 18.63 11.94 -40.94
CA CYS A 71 18.63 11.62 -42.36
C CYS A 71 19.74 12.36 -43.10
N ASP A 72 20.58 11.61 -43.82
CA ASP A 72 21.60 12.14 -44.72
C ASP A 72 21.37 11.64 -46.15
N VAL A 73 21.87 12.34 -47.16
CA VAL A 73 21.87 11.87 -48.56
C VAL A 73 23.28 11.83 -49.14
N THR A 74 23.60 10.80 -49.94
CA THR A 74 24.93 10.68 -50.57
C THR A 74 25.12 11.63 -51.76
N SER A 75 24.04 12.12 -52.34
CA SER A 75 24.07 13.06 -53.47
C SER A 75 22.92 14.07 -53.41
N LEU A 76 23.16 15.27 -53.93
CA LEU A 76 22.13 16.29 -54.10
C LEU A 76 21.37 16.14 -55.43
N LEU A 77 21.92 15.35 -56.36
CA LEU A 77 21.31 14.99 -57.64
C LEU A 77 20.46 13.71 -57.50
N PRO A 78 19.35 13.58 -58.24
CA PRO A 78 18.69 14.62 -59.03
C PRO A 78 18.17 15.77 -58.16
N VAL A 79 18.18 16.98 -58.74
CA VAL A 79 17.72 18.20 -58.05
C VAL A 79 16.25 18.07 -57.68
N GLY A 80 15.94 18.30 -56.41
CA GLY A 80 14.59 18.20 -55.85
C GLY A 80 14.62 18.07 -54.32
N ARG A 81 13.43 18.16 -53.71
CA ARG A 81 13.26 18.28 -52.26
C ARG A 81 13.37 16.94 -51.53
N THR A 82 13.73 17.02 -50.25
CA THR A 82 13.63 15.94 -49.28
C THR A 82 12.48 16.26 -48.32
N ASN A 83 11.60 15.29 -48.08
CA ASN A 83 10.45 15.40 -47.18
C ASN A 83 10.51 14.29 -46.13
N TRP A 84 9.90 14.51 -44.96
CA TRP A 84 9.65 13.45 -43.98
C TRP A 84 8.18 13.05 -43.98
N PHE A 85 7.92 11.74 -43.93
CA PHE A 85 6.59 11.17 -43.80
C PHE A 85 6.50 10.21 -42.61
N ARG A 86 5.29 10.03 -42.07
CA ARG A 86 4.95 8.95 -41.14
C ARG A 86 4.10 7.90 -41.86
N GLY A 87 4.50 6.64 -41.74
CA GLY A 87 3.91 5.53 -42.50
C GLY A 87 4.33 5.49 -43.98
N THR A 88 3.75 4.56 -44.74
CA THR A 88 4.07 4.29 -46.15
C THR A 88 2.81 4.22 -47.02
N GLY A 89 2.98 4.15 -48.35
CA GLY A 89 1.86 4.08 -49.30
C GLY A 89 1.07 5.40 -49.43
N PRO A 90 -0.14 5.36 -50.02
CA PRO A 90 -0.92 6.58 -50.31
C PRO A 90 -1.50 7.25 -49.06
N GLY A 91 -1.60 6.54 -47.92
CA GLY A 91 -2.11 7.06 -46.66
C GLY A 91 -1.04 7.67 -45.73
N ARG A 92 0.21 7.82 -46.18
CA ARG A 92 1.30 8.35 -45.35
C ARG A 92 1.12 9.85 -45.06
N GLU A 93 1.38 10.24 -43.82
CA GLU A 93 1.23 11.61 -43.33
C GLU A 93 2.49 12.44 -43.61
N LEU A 94 2.35 13.68 -44.09
CA LEU A 94 3.48 14.60 -44.31
C LEU A 94 3.90 15.28 -43.00
N ILE A 95 5.06 14.89 -42.46
CA ILE A 95 5.60 15.39 -41.20
C ILE A 95 6.44 16.67 -41.41
N TYR A 96 7.19 16.75 -42.51
CA TYR A 96 7.97 17.94 -42.84
C TYR A 96 8.26 18.07 -44.35
N SER A 97 8.23 19.30 -44.87
CA SER A 97 8.74 19.66 -46.19
C SER A 97 9.17 21.13 -46.18
N LEU A 98 10.38 21.43 -46.65
CA LEU A 98 10.98 22.78 -46.63
C LEU A 98 10.14 23.90 -47.28
N ARG A 99 9.16 23.53 -48.12
CA ARG A 99 8.18 24.46 -48.74
C ARG A 99 6.73 23.97 -48.61
N GLY A 100 6.44 23.09 -47.65
CA GLY A 100 5.14 22.41 -47.53
C GLY A 100 4.05 23.15 -46.76
N GLY A 101 4.40 24.17 -45.96
CA GLY A 101 3.48 24.84 -45.05
C GLY A 101 4.13 25.09 -43.68
N PRO A 102 3.36 25.54 -42.67
CA PRO A 102 3.84 25.69 -41.30
C PRO A 102 3.90 24.34 -40.58
N PHE A 103 5.08 23.95 -40.11
CA PHE A 103 5.30 22.76 -39.29
C PHE A 103 5.73 23.17 -37.86
N PRO A 104 4.81 23.68 -37.02
CA PRO A 104 5.18 24.44 -35.81
C PRO A 104 5.94 23.64 -34.73
N ARG A 105 5.83 22.31 -34.75
CA ARG A 105 6.60 21.40 -33.86
C ARG A 105 7.95 20.98 -34.44
N VAL A 106 8.26 21.31 -35.69
CA VAL A 106 9.40 20.72 -36.42
C VAL A 106 10.45 21.76 -36.78
N THR A 107 11.69 21.50 -36.40
CA THR A 107 12.87 22.29 -36.81
C THR A 107 13.90 21.39 -37.51
N THR A 108 14.74 21.97 -38.37
CA THR A 108 15.84 21.23 -39.01
C THR A 108 17.07 21.22 -38.11
N VAL A 109 17.86 20.14 -38.16
CA VAL A 109 19.15 20.07 -37.44
C VAL A 109 20.19 20.94 -38.14
N ALA A 110 20.25 20.87 -39.47
CA ALA A 110 21.16 21.66 -40.29
C ALA A 110 20.52 22.94 -40.86
N ASP A 111 21.41 23.83 -41.31
CA ASP A 111 21.11 25.07 -42.02
C ASP A 111 20.75 24.79 -43.48
N THR A 112 19.44 24.68 -43.74
CA THR A 112 18.89 24.38 -45.07
C THR A 112 19.04 25.51 -46.10
N THR A 113 19.63 26.66 -45.73
CA THR A 113 19.99 27.70 -46.71
C THR A 113 21.26 27.35 -47.49
N ARG A 114 22.10 26.44 -46.96
CA ARG A 114 23.37 26.03 -47.57
C ARG A 114 23.11 25.10 -48.76
N ARG A 115 23.57 25.52 -49.95
CA ARG A 115 23.37 24.77 -51.21
C ARG A 115 24.01 23.37 -51.22
N ASN A 116 25.03 23.13 -50.38
CA ASN A 116 25.71 21.85 -50.23
C ASN A 116 25.23 21.04 -49.02
N ASN A 117 24.10 21.41 -48.39
CA ASN A 117 23.56 20.71 -47.24
C ASN A 117 23.04 19.31 -47.60
N MET A 118 23.65 18.27 -47.04
CA MET A 118 23.25 16.87 -47.20
C MET A 118 22.52 16.29 -45.97
N ASP A 119 22.54 16.99 -44.84
CA ASP A 119 21.81 16.64 -43.62
C ASP A 119 20.36 17.16 -43.69
N PHE A 120 19.40 16.23 -43.78
CA PHE A 120 17.97 16.49 -43.78
C PHE A 120 17.30 16.03 -42.47
N SER A 121 18.07 15.88 -41.40
CA SER A 121 17.58 15.52 -40.07
C SER A 121 16.65 16.58 -39.49
N ILE A 122 15.62 16.14 -38.78
CA ILE A 122 14.63 17.00 -38.13
C ILE A 122 14.54 16.74 -36.63
N ARG A 123 14.09 17.76 -35.90
CA ARG A 123 13.71 17.68 -34.49
C ARG A 123 12.20 17.89 -34.38
N ILE A 124 11.50 17.02 -33.67
CA ILE A 124 10.05 17.12 -33.41
C ILE A 124 9.87 17.40 -31.92
N SER A 125 9.44 18.62 -31.59
CA SER A 125 9.31 19.12 -30.23
C SER A 125 7.95 18.82 -29.59
N ASN A 126 7.93 18.80 -28.25
CA ASN A 126 6.79 18.42 -27.43
C ASN A 126 6.20 17.09 -27.89
N ILE A 127 7.01 16.03 -27.86
CA ILE A 127 6.63 14.71 -28.39
C ILE A 127 5.55 14.07 -27.51
N THR A 128 4.57 13.40 -28.11
CA THR A 128 3.46 12.75 -27.41
C THR A 128 3.46 11.25 -27.72
N PRO A 129 2.84 10.40 -26.89
CA PRO A 129 2.70 8.98 -27.22
C PRO A 129 2.01 8.72 -28.57
N ALA A 130 1.18 9.66 -29.04
CA ALA A 130 0.50 9.61 -30.34
C ALA A 130 1.40 9.90 -31.55
N ASP A 131 2.65 10.36 -31.33
CA ASP A 131 3.68 10.48 -32.36
C ASP A 131 4.45 9.17 -32.60
N THR A 132 4.17 8.10 -31.84
CA THR A 132 4.78 6.78 -32.05
C THR A 132 4.53 6.28 -33.49
N GLY A 133 5.55 5.70 -34.14
CA GLY A 133 5.41 5.09 -35.46
C GLY A 133 6.70 5.07 -36.31
N MET A 134 6.57 4.61 -37.56
CA MET A 134 7.66 4.59 -38.55
C MET A 134 7.74 5.91 -39.31
N TYR A 135 8.90 6.57 -39.25
CA TYR A 135 9.20 7.82 -39.96
C TYR A 135 10.20 7.60 -41.10
N TYR A 136 9.88 8.08 -42.29
CA TYR A 136 10.67 7.90 -43.50
C TYR A 136 11.14 9.25 -44.06
N CYS A 137 12.43 9.35 -44.32
CA CYS A 137 13.02 10.44 -45.09
C CYS A 137 12.98 10.08 -46.57
N VAL A 138 12.43 10.96 -47.42
CA VAL A 138 12.11 10.64 -48.82
C VAL A 138 12.56 11.76 -49.75
N LYS A 139 13.39 11.41 -50.74
CA LYS A 139 13.97 12.32 -51.74
C LYS A 139 13.21 12.25 -53.06
N PHE A 140 12.84 13.42 -53.56
CA PHE A 140 12.11 13.62 -54.82
C PHE A 140 13.02 14.29 -55.86
N LYS A 141 12.78 14.00 -57.15
CA LYS A 141 13.28 14.81 -58.27
C LYS A 141 12.23 15.86 -58.64
N LYS A 142 12.71 17.08 -58.90
CA LYS A 142 11.88 18.20 -59.34
C LYS A 142 11.28 17.88 -60.71
N ALA A 143 9.96 17.80 -60.78
CA ALA A 143 9.21 17.52 -61.99
C ALA A 143 7.81 18.16 -61.92
N SER A 144 6.90 17.82 -62.83
CA SER A 144 5.52 18.31 -62.83
C SER A 144 4.55 17.15 -63.05
N PRO A 145 4.06 16.50 -61.97
CA PRO A 145 4.39 16.71 -60.54
C PRO A 145 5.78 16.21 -60.15
N ASP A 146 6.27 16.57 -58.95
CA ASP A 146 7.47 15.96 -58.36
C ASP A 146 7.35 14.44 -58.29
N VAL A 147 8.46 13.73 -58.57
CA VAL A 147 8.49 12.26 -58.59
C VAL A 147 9.42 11.75 -57.49
N GLU A 148 8.97 10.75 -56.73
CA GLU A 148 9.77 10.07 -55.71
C GLU A 148 10.94 9.30 -56.36
N VAL A 149 12.12 9.37 -55.76
CA VAL A 149 13.34 8.73 -56.28
C VAL A 149 13.87 7.67 -55.33
N LYS A 150 13.92 7.99 -54.03
CA LYS A 150 14.48 7.11 -53.01
C LYS A 150 13.85 7.44 -51.65
N SER A 151 13.48 6.40 -50.90
CA SER A 151 13.16 6.48 -49.47
C SER A 151 14.35 5.93 -48.67
N GLY A 152 14.59 6.48 -47.49
CA GLY A 152 15.40 5.83 -46.47
C GLY A 152 14.71 4.59 -45.91
N PRO A 153 15.43 3.76 -45.12
CA PRO A 153 14.91 2.51 -44.55
C PRO A 153 13.84 2.72 -43.47
N GLY A 154 13.68 3.94 -42.97
CA GLY A 154 12.76 4.27 -41.89
C GLY A 154 13.39 4.21 -40.49
N THR A 155 12.85 5.02 -39.59
CA THR A 155 13.21 5.11 -38.17
C THR A 155 11.96 4.90 -37.34
N HIS A 156 11.97 3.92 -36.44
CA HIS A 156 10.85 3.66 -35.53
C HIS A 156 10.94 4.56 -34.29
N LEU A 157 10.10 5.58 -34.21
CA LEU A 157 9.99 6.43 -33.03
C LEU A 157 9.05 5.77 -32.02
N THR A 158 9.54 5.48 -30.82
CA THR A 158 8.74 5.02 -29.67
C THR A 158 8.71 6.09 -28.60
N VAL A 159 7.52 6.52 -28.18
CA VAL A 159 7.38 7.55 -27.14
C VAL A 159 6.82 6.92 -25.87
N SER A 160 7.53 7.14 -24.76
CA SER A 160 7.21 6.62 -23.45
C SER A 160 6.64 7.70 -22.52
N ALA A 161 5.80 7.32 -21.57
CA ALA A 161 5.17 8.25 -20.63
C ALA A 161 5.15 7.68 -19.21
N LYS A 162 5.44 8.52 -18.21
CA LYS A 162 5.37 8.14 -16.79
C LYS A 162 3.90 7.98 -16.36
N PRO A 163 3.56 6.95 -15.56
CA PRO A 163 2.24 6.84 -14.96
C PRO A 163 1.92 8.02 -14.04
N SER A 164 0.63 8.36 -13.93
CA SER A 164 0.15 9.29 -12.91
C SER A 164 0.47 8.75 -11.50
N PRO A 165 0.62 9.62 -10.48
CA PRO A 165 0.56 9.19 -9.09
C PRO A 165 -0.69 8.31 -8.86
N PRO A 166 -0.54 7.11 -8.29
CA PRO A 166 -1.68 6.21 -8.07
C PRO A 166 -2.59 6.76 -6.97
N VAL A 167 -3.90 6.75 -7.23
CA VAL A 167 -4.94 7.15 -6.27
C VAL A 167 -5.56 5.89 -5.67
N VAL A 168 -5.61 5.81 -4.34
CA VAL A 168 -6.22 4.70 -3.60
C VAL A 168 -7.53 5.15 -2.97
N SER A 169 -8.61 4.40 -3.21
CA SER A 169 -9.95 4.64 -2.66
C SER A 169 -10.41 3.44 -1.85
N GLY A 170 -10.99 3.70 -0.67
CA GLY A 170 -11.60 2.68 0.20
C GLY A 170 -13.12 2.83 0.31
N PRO A 171 -13.76 2.13 1.27
CA PRO A 171 -15.19 2.29 1.56
C PRO A 171 -15.53 3.71 2.05
N ALA A 172 -16.68 4.23 1.61
CA ALA A 172 -17.17 5.55 2.04
C ALA A 172 -17.85 5.54 3.43
N VAL A 173 -18.06 4.37 4.03
CA VAL A 173 -18.70 4.19 5.34
C VAL A 173 -17.76 3.41 6.25
N ARG A 174 -17.60 3.87 7.49
CA ARG A 174 -16.74 3.23 8.50
C ARG A 174 -17.29 1.86 8.92
N VAL A 175 -16.39 0.88 9.05
CA VAL A 175 -16.67 -0.55 9.26
C VAL A 175 -16.00 -1.04 10.55
N ALA A 176 -16.61 -2.01 11.23
CA ALA A 176 -16.06 -2.62 12.44
C ALA A 176 -14.81 -3.50 12.16
N PRO A 177 -13.99 -3.81 13.19
CA PRO A 177 -12.97 -4.85 13.11
C PRO A 177 -13.52 -6.23 12.76
N GLU A 178 -12.62 -7.14 12.39
CA GLU A 178 -12.85 -8.50 11.88
C GLU A 178 -13.68 -8.56 10.57
N GLN A 179 -14.01 -7.42 9.98
CA GLN A 179 -14.66 -7.32 8.67
C GLN A 179 -13.62 -7.21 7.54
N THR A 180 -13.99 -7.73 6.36
CA THR A 180 -13.21 -7.57 5.13
C THR A 180 -13.75 -6.42 4.30
N VAL A 181 -12.88 -5.48 3.93
CA VAL A 181 -13.18 -4.33 3.07
C VAL A 181 -12.36 -4.35 1.78
N SER A 182 -12.83 -3.69 0.73
CA SER A 182 -12.11 -3.58 -0.55
C SER A 182 -11.46 -2.20 -0.70
N PHE A 183 -10.24 -2.17 -1.25
CA PHE A 183 -9.54 -0.95 -1.67
C PHE A 183 -9.20 -1.04 -3.15
N THR A 184 -9.43 0.04 -3.90
CA THR A 184 -9.15 0.14 -5.34
C THR A 184 -8.06 1.18 -5.59
N CYS A 185 -7.06 0.84 -6.40
CA CYS A 185 -5.98 1.72 -6.83
C CYS A 185 -6.09 1.98 -8.34
N LYS A 186 -5.92 3.24 -8.76
CA LYS A 186 -5.90 3.62 -10.18
C LYS A 186 -4.73 4.55 -10.53
N SER A 187 -4.10 4.31 -11.67
CA SER A 187 -3.06 5.16 -12.28
C SER A 187 -3.20 5.14 -13.81
N HIS A 188 -2.89 6.25 -14.48
CA HIS A 188 -3.18 6.45 -15.90
C HIS A 188 -2.09 7.24 -16.63
N GLY A 189 -2.17 7.31 -17.96
CA GLY A 189 -1.31 8.18 -18.78
C GLY A 189 0.04 7.57 -19.18
N PHE A 190 0.30 6.31 -18.84
CA PHE A 190 1.59 5.65 -19.14
C PHE A 190 1.63 4.99 -20.52
N SER A 191 2.86 4.80 -21.00
CA SER A 191 3.20 3.98 -22.17
C SER A 191 4.68 3.56 -22.06
N PRO A 192 5.07 2.30 -22.34
CA PRO A 192 4.29 1.20 -22.93
C PRO A 192 3.28 0.55 -21.96
N ARG A 193 2.57 -0.50 -22.41
CA ARG A 193 1.54 -1.20 -21.60
C ARG A 193 2.10 -1.95 -20.37
N ASN A 194 3.37 -2.38 -20.42
CA ASN A 194 3.95 -3.23 -19.38
C ASN A 194 4.26 -2.43 -18.11
N ILE A 195 3.48 -2.69 -17.07
CA ILE A 195 3.48 -2.00 -15.77
C ILE A 195 3.32 -3.04 -14.66
N SER A 196 3.75 -2.73 -13.44
CA SER A 196 3.54 -3.60 -12.28
C SER A 196 2.96 -2.82 -11.11
N LEU A 197 2.08 -3.47 -10.36
CA LEU A 197 1.36 -2.89 -9.22
C LEU A 197 1.40 -3.86 -8.05
N LYS A 198 1.78 -3.35 -6.88
CA LYS A 198 1.90 -4.09 -5.62
C LYS A 198 1.11 -3.42 -4.53
N TRP A 199 0.41 -4.21 -3.72
CA TRP A 199 -0.31 -3.72 -2.54
C TRP A 199 0.48 -4.03 -1.27
N LEU A 200 0.47 -3.10 -0.31
CA LEU A 200 1.07 -3.27 1.00
C LEU A 200 0.08 -2.87 2.12
N LYS A 201 0.18 -3.55 3.28
CA LYS A 201 -0.34 -3.09 4.57
C LYS A 201 0.74 -3.27 5.62
N ASN A 202 1.11 -2.18 6.31
CA ASN A 202 2.13 -2.17 7.37
C ASN A 202 3.48 -2.79 6.92
N GLY A 203 3.86 -2.57 5.66
CA GLY A 203 5.06 -3.12 5.03
C GLY A 203 4.93 -4.55 4.47
N ASN A 204 3.88 -5.30 4.85
CA ASN A 204 3.62 -6.63 4.33
C ASN A 204 2.84 -6.57 3.01
N GLU A 205 3.13 -7.48 2.08
CA GLU A 205 2.45 -7.56 0.78
C GLU A 205 1.04 -8.15 0.89
N LEU A 206 0.11 -7.58 0.11
CA LEU A 206 -1.26 -8.04 -0.03
C LEU A 206 -1.50 -8.55 -1.45
N SER A 207 -2.25 -9.64 -1.58
CA SER A 207 -2.74 -10.11 -2.87
C SER A 207 -3.76 -9.12 -3.46
N ALA A 208 -3.62 -8.78 -4.74
CA ALA A 208 -4.72 -8.21 -5.50
C ALA A 208 -5.80 -9.29 -5.72
N SER A 209 -7.08 -8.93 -5.59
CA SER A 209 -8.20 -9.78 -6.01
C SER A 209 -8.54 -9.59 -7.50
N GLN A 210 -8.12 -8.46 -8.09
CA GLN A 210 -8.29 -8.13 -9.51
C GLN A 210 -7.26 -7.05 -9.88
N THR A 211 -6.67 -7.13 -11.08
CA THR A 211 -5.80 -6.09 -11.65
C THR A 211 -5.95 -6.11 -13.18
N ASP A 212 -6.43 -5.01 -13.74
CA ASP A 212 -6.71 -4.83 -15.16
C ASP A 212 -5.91 -3.65 -15.72
N VAL A 213 -5.49 -3.73 -16.98
CA VAL A 213 -4.82 -2.64 -17.70
C VAL A 213 -5.62 -2.32 -18.97
N GLU A 214 -6.17 -1.12 -19.08
CA GLU A 214 -7.01 -0.70 -20.20
C GLU A 214 -6.29 0.31 -21.11
N PRO A 215 -6.53 0.27 -22.43
CA PRO A 215 -7.22 -0.79 -23.16
C PRO A 215 -6.34 -2.03 -23.36
N GLU A 216 -6.93 -3.08 -23.94
CA GLU A 216 -6.20 -4.21 -24.50
C GLU A 216 -5.51 -3.88 -25.83
N GLY A 217 -4.47 -4.66 -26.17
CA GLY A 217 -3.70 -4.48 -27.40
C GLY A 217 -2.78 -3.25 -27.40
N ASN A 218 -2.46 -2.75 -28.60
CA ASN A 218 -1.60 -1.58 -28.78
C ASN A 218 -2.41 -0.28 -28.79
N ASN A 219 -2.17 0.58 -27.80
CA ASN A 219 -2.68 1.95 -27.74
C ASN A 219 -1.58 2.98 -27.45
N VAL A 220 -1.93 4.24 -27.68
CA VAL A 220 -1.17 5.46 -27.36
C VAL A 220 -0.91 5.61 -25.86
N SER A 221 -1.88 5.28 -25.01
CA SER A 221 -1.79 5.45 -23.56
C SER A 221 -2.60 4.38 -22.84
N TYR A 222 -2.21 4.03 -21.63
CA TYR A 222 -2.87 3.01 -20.82
C TYR A 222 -3.27 3.54 -19.44
N SER A 223 -4.14 2.78 -18.78
CA SER A 223 -4.60 2.98 -17.41
C SER A 223 -4.58 1.63 -16.69
N ILE A 224 -4.14 1.59 -15.44
CA ILE A 224 -4.18 0.42 -14.57
C ILE A 224 -5.20 0.63 -13.47
N SER A 225 -6.01 -0.40 -13.21
CA SER A 225 -6.96 -0.46 -12.10
C SER A 225 -6.77 -1.77 -11.35
N SER A 226 -6.50 -1.71 -10.05
CA SER A 226 -6.38 -2.91 -9.20
C SER A 226 -7.28 -2.79 -7.98
N THR A 227 -7.75 -3.92 -7.46
CA THR A 227 -8.50 -4.00 -6.21
C THR A 227 -7.91 -5.08 -5.31
N THR A 228 -7.74 -4.79 -4.02
CA THR A 228 -7.36 -5.74 -2.97
C THR A 228 -8.43 -5.80 -1.88
N LYS A 229 -8.40 -6.88 -1.08
CA LYS A 229 -9.26 -7.09 0.08
C LYS A 229 -8.44 -7.09 1.35
N VAL A 230 -8.88 -6.32 2.34
CA VAL A 230 -8.18 -6.10 3.61
C VAL A 230 -9.10 -6.47 4.77
N VAL A 231 -8.64 -7.34 5.66
CA VAL A 231 -9.29 -7.55 6.96
C VAL A 231 -8.86 -6.43 7.92
N LEU A 232 -9.84 -5.83 8.61
CA LEU A 232 -9.61 -4.79 9.61
C LEU A 232 -9.36 -5.42 10.99
N ALA A 233 -8.20 -5.16 11.59
CA ALA A 233 -7.88 -5.52 12.97
C ALA A 233 -8.14 -4.33 13.91
N PRO A 234 -8.44 -4.54 15.22
CA PRO A 234 -8.74 -3.44 16.16
C PRO A 234 -7.62 -2.40 16.32
N GLY A 235 -6.36 -2.76 16.03
CA GLY A 235 -5.20 -1.87 16.05
C GLY A 235 -4.87 -1.18 14.72
N ASP A 236 -5.73 -1.31 13.69
CA ASP A 236 -5.47 -0.74 12.37
C ASP A 236 -5.64 0.80 12.29
N VAL A 237 -5.99 1.49 13.38
CA VAL A 237 -6.25 2.95 13.37
C VAL A 237 -5.10 3.75 12.72
N HIS A 238 -3.86 3.39 13.05
CA HIS A 238 -2.64 4.00 12.49
C HIS A 238 -2.07 3.27 11.26
N SER A 239 -2.76 2.23 10.77
CA SER A 239 -2.31 1.43 9.64
C SER A 239 -2.69 2.06 8.30
N GLN A 240 -1.89 1.78 7.28
CA GLN A 240 -2.09 2.29 5.92
C GLN A 240 -2.15 1.15 4.91
N VAL A 241 -3.03 1.30 3.92
CA VAL A 241 -3.02 0.51 2.68
C VAL A 241 -2.29 1.33 1.62
N ILE A 242 -1.26 0.74 1.02
CA ILE A 242 -0.39 1.41 0.05
C ILE A 242 -0.47 0.65 -1.28
N CYS A 243 -0.64 1.39 -2.37
CA CYS A 243 -0.46 0.90 -3.73
C CYS A 243 0.88 1.43 -4.27
N GLU A 244 1.80 0.53 -4.60
CA GLU A 244 3.04 0.85 -5.30
C GLU A 244 2.87 0.55 -6.79
N VAL A 245 3.30 1.47 -7.66
CA VAL A 245 3.31 1.30 -9.11
C VAL A 245 4.73 1.47 -9.65
N THR A 246 5.21 0.47 -10.39
CA THR A 246 6.51 0.49 -11.08
C THR A 246 6.31 0.33 -12.59
N HIS A 247 7.11 1.07 -13.35
CA HIS A 247 7.02 1.17 -14.81
C HIS A 247 8.40 1.48 -15.38
N ILE A 248 8.68 1.11 -16.63
CA ILE A 248 10.03 1.21 -17.22
C ILE A 248 10.56 2.66 -17.27
N THR A 249 9.68 3.66 -17.37
CA THR A 249 10.03 5.08 -17.33
C THR A 249 10.40 5.61 -15.93
N LEU A 250 10.35 4.77 -14.90
CA LEU A 250 10.75 5.06 -13.52
C LEU A 250 12.09 4.40 -13.17
N GLN A 251 12.85 3.92 -14.16
CA GLN A 251 14.11 3.22 -13.92
C GLN A 251 15.16 4.15 -13.29
N GLY A 252 15.40 3.98 -11.99
CA GLY A 252 16.27 4.83 -11.17
C GLY A 252 15.50 5.72 -10.19
N ASP A 253 14.20 5.96 -10.44
CA ASP A 253 13.28 6.59 -9.49
C ASP A 253 12.72 5.55 -8.50
N PRO A 254 12.25 5.96 -7.31
CA PRO A 254 11.41 5.12 -6.46
C PRO A 254 10.06 4.77 -7.13
N PRO A 255 9.40 3.66 -6.73
CA PRO A 255 8.03 3.37 -7.13
C PRO A 255 7.08 4.52 -6.79
N LEU A 256 6.10 4.80 -7.66
CA LEU A 256 5.04 5.77 -7.31
C LEU A 256 4.13 5.14 -6.26
N ARG A 257 3.82 5.89 -5.20
CA ARG A 257 3.01 5.42 -4.07
C ARG A 257 1.71 6.20 -3.92
N GLY A 258 0.63 5.47 -3.73
CA GLY A 258 -0.69 5.98 -3.36
C GLY A 258 -1.10 5.35 -2.04
N THR A 259 -1.70 6.12 -1.13
CA THR A 259 -1.99 5.67 0.23
C THR A 259 -3.44 5.94 0.61
N ALA A 260 -4.00 5.03 1.42
CA ALA A 260 -5.23 5.26 2.15
C ALA A 260 -5.01 4.89 3.63
N ASN A 261 -5.34 5.80 4.54
CA ASN A 261 -5.28 5.55 5.97
C ASN A 261 -6.48 4.71 6.39
N LEU A 262 -6.26 3.61 7.13
CA LEU A 262 -7.35 2.84 7.71
C LEU A 262 -8.10 3.63 8.81
N SER A 263 -7.50 4.73 9.31
CA SER A 263 -8.17 5.76 10.12
C SER A 263 -9.49 6.25 9.54
N GLU A 264 -9.68 6.25 8.21
CA GLU A 264 -10.94 6.68 7.58
C GLU A 264 -11.93 5.55 7.33
N THR A 265 -11.47 4.30 7.38
CA THR A 265 -12.29 3.11 7.10
C THR A 265 -12.75 2.39 8.37
N ILE A 266 -12.01 2.48 9.49
CA ILE A 266 -12.34 1.74 10.72
C ILE A 266 -13.26 2.51 11.67
N ARG A 267 -14.15 1.79 12.34
CA ARG A 267 -14.83 2.18 13.59
C ARG A 267 -14.62 1.08 14.62
N VAL A 268 -13.85 1.35 15.68
CA VAL A 268 -13.71 0.43 16.81
C VAL A 268 -14.78 0.77 17.86
N PRO A 269 -15.72 -0.14 18.18
CA PRO A 269 -16.82 0.15 19.11
C PRO A 269 -16.38 0.15 20.58
N PRO A 270 -16.96 1.01 21.44
CA PRO A 270 -16.59 1.12 22.85
C PRO A 270 -16.97 -0.13 23.68
N THR A 271 -16.12 -0.46 24.66
CA THR A 271 -16.44 -1.41 25.74
C THR A 271 -16.66 -0.68 27.06
N LEU A 272 -17.85 -0.85 27.67
CA LEU A 272 -18.26 -0.13 28.88
C LEU A 272 -18.06 -0.95 30.17
N THR A 273 -17.27 -0.41 31.09
CA THR A 273 -17.16 -0.88 32.48
C THR A 273 -17.60 0.21 33.45
N ILE A 274 -18.35 -0.15 34.51
CA ILE A 274 -18.68 0.76 35.61
C ILE A 274 -18.03 0.22 36.88
N THR A 275 -17.48 1.12 37.70
CA THR A 275 -16.92 0.80 39.02
C THR A 275 -17.46 1.79 40.07
N GLN A 276 -17.78 1.27 41.24
CA GLN A 276 -18.18 2.05 42.41
C GLN A 276 -16.98 2.16 43.37
N HIS A 277 -16.65 3.38 43.80
CA HIS A 277 -15.62 3.63 44.79
C HIS A 277 -16.19 3.51 46.23
N PRO A 278 -15.33 3.34 47.25
CA PRO A 278 -15.74 3.40 48.65
C PRO A 278 -16.52 4.68 48.97
N ARG A 279 -17.50 4.58 49.89
CA ARG A 279 -18.28 5.74 50.34
C ARG A 279 -17.41 6.69 51.16
N VAL A 280 -17.52 7.99 50.91
CA VAL A 280 -16.82 9.03 51.67
C VAL A 280 -17.89 9.97 52.24
N GLY A 281 -18.15 9.85 53.54
CA GLY A 281 -19.34 10.46 54.16
C GLY A 281 -20.62 10.00 53.45
N ASN A 282 -21.43 10.96 53.01
CA ASN A 282 -22.70 10.71 52.31
C ASN A 282 -22.55 10.61 50.77
N GLN A 283 -21.33 10.61 50.23
CA GLN A 283 -21.09 10.60 48.78
C GLN A 283 -20.47 9.29 48.29
N VAL A 284 -20.85 8.90 47.07
CA VAL A 284 -20.35 7.73 46.34
C VAL A 284 -19.88 8.18 44.97
N ASN A 285 -18.60 7.97 44.66
CA ASN A 285 -18.07 8.20 43.32
C ASN A 285 -18.25 6.94 42.46
N VAL A 286 -19.09 7.02 41.43
CA VAL A 286 -19.29 5.95 40.45
C VAL A 286 -18.67 6.39 39.13
N THR A 287 -17.80 5.55 38.55
CA THR A 287 -17.10 5.89 37.30
C THR A 287 -17.47 4.94 36.19
N CYS A 288 -17.73 5.49 35.01
CA CYS A 288 -17.90 4.77 33.76
C CYS A 288 -16.63 4.91 32.92
N GLN A 289 -16.01 3.79 32.59
CA GLN A 289 -14.87 3.69 31.70
C GLN A 289 -15.36 3.20 30.34
N VAL A 290 -15.16 4.04 29.33
CA VAL A 290 -15.42 3.76 27.92
C VAL A 290 -14.09 3.39 27.29
N ASN A 291 -13.86 2.12 27.01
CA ASN A 291 -12.56 1.60 26.63
C ASN A 291 -12.46 1.32 25.13
N LYS A 292 -11.30 1.60 24.54
CA LYS A 292 -10.88 1.25 23.17
C LYS A 292 -11.90 1.58 22.07
N PHE A 293 -12.30 2.84 21.94
CA PHE A 293 -13.18 3.30 20.86
C PHE A 293 -12.47 4.17 19.82
N TYR A 294 -12.92 4.13 18.57
CA TYR A 294 -12.43 5.00 17.50
C TYR A 294 -13.49 5.17 16.40
N PRO A 295 -13.75 6.37 15.83
CA PRO A 295 -13.07 7.64 16.04
C PRO A 295 -13.35 8.29 17.42
N GLN A 296 -12.65 9.38 17.72
CA GLN A 296 -12.72 10.13 18.98
C GLN A 296 -14.12 10.69 19.33
N ARG A 297 -15.00 10.87 18.34
CA ARG A 297 -16.31 11.53 18.50
C ARG A 297 -17.31 10.61 19.23
N LEU A 298 -17.48 10.86 20.52
CA LEU A 298 -18.30 10.06 21.41
C LEU A 298 -19.06 10.95 22.41
N GLN A 299 -20.37 10.76 22.51
CA GLN A 299 -21.21 11.34 23.56
C GLN A 299 -21.37 10.34 24.71
N LEU A 300 -21.39 10.85 25.93
CA LEU A 300 -21.60 10.09 27.16
C LEU A 300 -22.63 10.84 28.01
N THR A 301 -23.67 10.12 28.41
CA THR A 301 -24.78 10.64 29.22
C THR A 301 -24.97 9.73 30.43
N TRP A 302 -24.98 10.29 31.63
CA TRP A 302 -25.43 9.57 32.83
C TRP A 302 -26.94 9.72 33.00
N LEU A 303 -27.63 8.61 33.23
CA LEU A 303 -29.03 8.58 33.64
C LEU A 303 -29.16 8.08 35.08
N GLU A 304 -29.99 8.75 35.88
CA GLU A 304 -30.47 8.33 37.19
C GLU A 304 -31.94 7.91 37.06
N ASN A 305 -32.24 6.62 37.30
CA ASN A 305 -33.57 6.03 37.12
C ASN A 305 -34.21 6.38 35.75
N GLY A 306 -33.39 6.42 34.69
CA GLY A 306 -33.79 6.76 33.32
C GLY A 306 -33.81 8.26 32.96
N ASN A 307 -33.68 9.17 33.94
CA ASN A 307 -33.63 10.61 33.70
C ASN A 307 -32.19 11.10 33.60
N VAL A 308 -31.90 12.08 32.73
CA VAL A 308 -30.54 12.66 32.61
C VAL A 308 -30.10 13.27 33.96
N SER A 309 -28.96 12.81 34.47
CA SER A 309 -28.39 13.32 35.72
C SER A 309 -28.02 14.80 35.60
N ARG A 310 -28.19 15.53 36.71
CA ARG A 310 -27.85 16.96 36.85
C ARG A 310 -26.59 17.20 37.68
N MET A 311 -25.90 16.14 38.12
CA MET A 311 -24.71 16.26 38.96
C MET A 311 -23.47 16.55 38.11
N ASP A 312 -22.44 17.15 38.73
CA ASP A 312 -21.19 17.47 38.03
C ASP A 312 -20.49 16.21 37.51
N MET A 313 -20.19 16.21 36.21
CA MET A 313 -19.56 15.07 35.51
C MET A 313 -18.11 15.43 35.16
N ALA A 314 -17.16 15.00 35.98
CA ALA A 314 -15.76 15.00 35.55
C ALA A 314 -15.60 13.99 34.41
N SER A 315 -14.87 14.33 33.34
CA SER A 315 -14.49 13.36 32.32
C SER A 315 -13.08 13.59 31.79
N THR A 316 -12.31 12.51 31.66
CA THR A 316 -10.96 12.50 31.09
C THR A 316 -10.94 11.65 29.83
N LEU A 317 -10.12 12.05 28.85
CA LEU A 317 -9.92 11.35 27.58
C LEU A 317 -8.43 11.04 27.42
N ILE A 318 -8.11 9.82 27.02
CA ILE A 318 -6.74 9.32 26.85
C ILE A 318 -6.67 8.58 25.51
N GLU A 319 -5.61 8.83 24.74
CA GLU A 319 -5.31 8.07 23.52
C GLU A 319 -4.40 6.87 23.84
N ASN A 320 -4.74 5.71 23.28
CA ASN A 320 -3.96 4.47 23.42
C ASN A 320 -2.88 4.37 22.33
N LYS A 321 -1.85 3.57 22.58
CA LYS A 321 -0.80 3.29 21.58
C LYS A 321 -1.30 2.61 20.29
N ASP A 322 -2.50 2.03 20.31
CA ASP A 322 -3.18 1.44 19.14
C ASP A 322 -4.07 2.44 18.38
N GLY A 323 -4.06 3.72 18.76
CA GLY A 323 -4.87 4.80 18.18
C GLY A 323 -6.32 4.84 18.62
N THR A 324 -6.79 3.87 19.41
CA THR A 324 -8.11 3.95 20.03
C THR A 324 -8.10 4.89 21.24
N PHE A 325 -9.26 5.39 21.66
CA PHE A 325 -9.41 6.24 22.83
C PHE A 325 -10.00 5.46 24.01
N ASN A 326 -9.62 5.87 25.22
CA ASN A 326 -10.35 5.56 26.46
C ASN A 326 -10.91 6.87 27.03
N ARG A 327 -12.15 6.85 27.53
CA ARG A 327 -12.78 7.98 28.23
C ARG A 327 -13.32 7.51 29.57
N THR A 328 -12.88 8.15 30.65
CA THR A 328 -13.46 7.91 31.98
C THR A 328 -14.37 9.07 32.33
N SER A 329 -15.57 8.80 32.82
CA SER A 329 -16.46 9.79 33.44
C SER A 329 -16.78 9.39 34.88
N SER A 330 -16.77 10.36 35.78
CA SER A 330 -17.08 10.20 37.21
C SER A 330 -18.36 10.93 37.55
N LEU A 331 -19.26 10.28 38.29
CA LEU A 331 -20.51 10.81 38.81
C LEU A 331 -20.50 10.70 40.34
N LEU A 332 -20.73 11.82 41.04
CA LEU A 332 -20.63 11.91 42.50
C LEU A 332 -22.01 11.93 43.17
N VAL A 333 -22.57 10.75 43.42
CA VAL A 333 -23.95 10.58 43.90
C VAL A 333 -24.04 10.72 45.42
N ASN A 334 -25.03 11.48 45.92
CA ASN A 334 -25.30 11.63 47.35
C ASN A 334 -26.21 10.49 47.85
N SER A 335 -25.63 9.43 48.44
CA SER A 335 -26.40 8.27 48.92
C SER A 335 -27.40 8.58 50.03
N SER A 336 -27.25 9.70 50.75
CA SER A 336 -28.21 10.12 51.80
C SER A 336 -29.44 10.84 51.26
N ALA A 337 -29.42 11.30 49.99
CA ALA A 337 -30.57 11.94 49.36
C ALA A 337 -31.63 10.92 48.87
N HIS A 338 -31.24 9.66 48.67
CA HIS A 338 -32.09 8.63 48.09
C HIS A 338 -32.54 7.63 49.17
N ARG A 339 -33.87 7.45 49.29
CA ARG A 339 -34.50 6.49 50.22
C ARG A 339 -34.58 5.07 49.68
N GLU A 340 -34.39 4.92 48.37
CA GLU A 340 -34.53 3.69 47.60
C GLU A 340 -33.26 3.49 46.75
N ALA A 341 -33.08 2.28 46.21
CA ALA A 341 -31.92 1.99 45.36
C ALA A 341 -31.98 2.80 44.05
N VAL A 342 -30.85 3.38 43.65
CA VAL A 342 -30.74 4.19 42.42
C VAL A 342 -30.11 3.37 41.31
N LEU A 343 -30.80 3.26 40.18
CA LEU A 343 -30.26 2.70 38.95
C LEU A 343 -29.49 3.80 38.20
N LEU A 344 -28.17 3.67 38.14
CA LEU A 344 -27.32 4.49 37.30
C LEU A 344 -27.10 3.80 35.95
N THR A 345 -27.30 4.53 34.86
CA THR A 345 -26.95 4.08 33.51
C THR A 345 -25.92 5.02 32.90
N CYS A 346 -24.78 4.48 32.49
CA CYS A 346 -23.87 5.15 31.56
C CYS A 346 -24.34 4.81 30.14
N GLN A 347 -24.90 5.79 29.44
CA GLN A 347 -25.27 5.71 28.03
C GLN A 347 -24.17 6.34 27.17
N VAL A 348 -23.81 5.67 26.08
CA VAL A 348 -22.74 6.08 25.18
C VAL A 348 -23.20 5.98 23.72
N GLU A 349 -23.08 7.08 22.99
CA GLU A 349 -23.36 7.17 21.55
C GLU A 349 -22.07 7.51 20.80
N HIS A 350 -21.73 6.70 19.79
CA HIS A 350 -20.42 6.71 19.16
C HIS A 350 -20.56 6.61 17.64
N ASP A 351 -19.93 7.53 16.89
CA ASP A 351 -19.87 7.52 15.42
C ASP A 351 -21.23 7.24 14.73
N GLY A 352 -22.30 7.88 15.24
CA GLY A 352 -23.67 7.74 14.72
C GLY A 352 -24.33 6.36 14.92
N GLN A 353 -23.71 5.45 15.67
CA GLN A 353 -24.26 4.13 15.97
C GLN A 353 -25.31 4.20 17.09
N PRO A 354 -26.21 3.21 17.22
CA PRO A 354 -27.15 3.09 18.34
C PRO A 354 -26.44 3.14 19.70
N ALA A 355 -27.12 3.73 20.68
CA ALA A 355 -26.57 3.93 22.02
C ALA A 355 -26.26 2.59 22.73
N VAL A 356 -25.05 2.47 23.28
CA VAL A 356 -24.63 1.35 24.13
C VAL A 356 -24.77 1.78 25.59
N THR A 357 -25.33 0.93 26.44
CA THR A 357 -25.59 1.23 27.85
C THR A 357 -24.90 0.25 28.80
N LYS A 358 -24.53 0.76 29.98
CA LYS A 358 -24.11 -0.07 31.12
C LYS A 358 -24.81 0.42 32.38
N ASN A 359 -25.37 -0.52 33.15
CA ASN A 359 -26.12 -0.23 34.36
C ASN A 359 -25.34 -0.61 35.63
N HIS A 360 -25.55 0.14 36.70
CA HIS A 360 -25.08 -0.15 38.06
C HIS A 360 -26.11 0.32 39.08
N THR A 361 -26.36 -0.48 40.13
CA THR A 361 -27.35 -0.15 41.16
C THR A 361 -26.64 0.30 42.45
N LEU A 362 -26.97 1.50 42.92
CA LEU A 362 -26.57 1.99 44.24
C LEU A 362 -27.63 1.65 45.29
N GLU A 363 -27.28 0.80 46.25
CA GLU A 363 -28.12 0.52 47.42
C GLU A 363 -28.23 1.73 48.34
N ALA A 364 -29.44 2.04 48.82
CA ALA A 364 -29.66 3.13 49.78
C ALA A 364 -28.93 2.87 51.11
N SER A 365 -28.52 3.94 51.80
CA SER A 365 -28.04 3.82 53.19
C SER A 365 -29.22 3.62 54.13
N ALA A 366 -29.29 2.47 54.81
CA ALA A 366 -30.30 2.21 55.83
C ALA A 366 -30.27 3.30 56.94
N PRO A 367 -31.43 3.77 57.44
CA PRO A 367 -31.48 4.78 58.49
C PRO A 367 -30.79 4.31 59.77
N GLN A 368 -29.74 5.01 60.19
CA GLN A 368 -29.02 4.68 61.42
C GLN A 368 -29.88 5.08 62.63
N LYS A 369 -30.57 4.10 63.21
CA LYS A 369 -31.47 4.28 64.36
C LYS A 369 -30.67 4.57 65.63
N ASN A 370 -30.30 5.83 65.83
CA ASN A 370 -29.76 6.32 67.09
C ASN A 370 -30.74 5.97 68.23
N GLN A 371 -30.24 5.27 69.25
CA GLN A 371 -30.98 4.95 70.47
C GLN A 371 -30.16 5.43 71.67
N ASP A 372 -30.42 6.67 72.07
CA ASP A 372 -29.96 7.32 73.30
C ASP A 372 -30.85 8.57 73.48
N ALA A 373 -31.45 8.88 74.63
CA ALA A 373 -31.65 8.07 75.84
C ALA A 373 -32.86 8.62 76.63
N ASP A 374 -33.61 7.76 77.32
CA ASP A 374 -34.19 8.05 78.65
C ASP A 374 -34.77 6.77 79.29
N GLN A 375 -34.17 6.32 80.39
CA GLN A 375 -34.87 6.07 81.67
C GLN A 375 -33.88 5.72 82.79
N ARG A 376 -34.34 5.78 84.05
CA ARG A 376 -33.49 5.94 85.24
C ARG A 376 -33.36 4.69 86.11
N ILE A 377 -32.17 4.53 86.69
CA ILE A 377 -31.86 4.08 88.07
C ILE A 377 -32.54 2.78 88.56
N GLY A 378 -31.73 1.74 88.75
CA GLY A 378 -32.06 0.56 89.56
C GLY A 378 -31.00 -0.54 89.42
N PRO A 379 -30.28 -0.96 90.48
CA PRO A 379 -29.21 -1.94 90.37
C PRO A 379 -29.70 -3.38 90.59
N GLU A 380 -29.18 -4.32 89.80
CA GLU A 380 -29.14 -5.75 90.15
C GLU A 380 -27.82 -6.36 89.62
N LEU A 381 -27.28 -7.36 90.32
CA LEU A 381 -25.88 -7.79 90.19
C LEU A 381 -25.74 -9.29 89.86
N SER A 382 -25.85 -9.66 88.59
CA SER A 382 -25.78 -11.06 88.12
C SER A 382 -24.62 -11.34 87.14
N SER A 383 -23.46 -11.70 87.70
CA SER A 383 -22.37 -12.34 86.94
C SER A 383 -22.74 -13.77 86.55
N PRO A 384 -22.40 -14.22 85.32
CA PRO A 384 -21.65 -15.48 85.24
C PRO A 384 -20.64 -15.52 84.06
N LEU A 385 -19.63 -14.63 84.04
CA LEU A 385 -18.56 -14.68 83.02
C LEU A 385 -17.12 -14.61 83.58
N LEU A 386 -16.96 -14.31 84.87
CA LEU A 386 -15.65 -14.24 85.55
C LEU A 386 -15.10 -15.62 86.01
N VAL A 387 -15.70 -16.72 85.55
CA VAL A 387 -15.31 -18.11 85.92
C VAL A 387 -14.22 -18.67 85.01
N VAL A 388 -14.08 -18.17 83.78
CA VAL A 388 -13.20 -18.76 82.75
C VAL A 388 -11.70 -18.52 83.03
N LEU A 389 -11.33 -17.41 83.70
CA LEU A 389 -9.93 -17.00 83.85
C LEU A 389 -9.14 -17.64 85.02
N LEU A 390 -9.76 -18.44 85.90
CA LEU A 390 -9.08 -18.99 87.10
C LEU A 390 -8.80 -20.51 87.06
N LEU A 391 -9.22 -21.22 86.02
CA LEU A 391 -9.04 -22.69 85.93
C LEU A 391 -7.91 -23.12 84.98
N GLY A 392 -7.48 -22.28 84.04
CA GLY A 392 -6.38 -22.57 83.11
C GLY A 392 -5.06 -23.05 83.77
N PRO A 393 -4.54 -22.37 84.82
CA PRO A 393 -3.24 -22.72 85.41
C PRO A 393 -3.18 -24.10 86.06
N LYS A 394 -4.30 -24.65 86.54
CA LYS A 394 -4.32 -25.94 87.26
C LYS A 394 -4.30 -27.16 86.34
N VAL A 395 -4.83 -27.06 85.11
CA VAL A 395 -4.87 -28.18 84.17
C VAL A 395 -3.48 -28.49 83.59
N LEU A 396 -2.71 -27.43 83.26
CA LEU A 396 -1.34 -27.57 82.72
C LEU A 396 -0.39 -28.31 83.68
N LEU A 397 -0.49 -28.05 84.99
CA LEU A 397 0.34 -28.73 85.99
C LEU A 397 0.06 -30.24 86.09
N VAL A 398 -1.19 -30.67 85.95
CA VAL A 398 -1.55 -32.10 85.98
C VAL A 398 -0.98 -32.84 84.78
N VAL A 399 -1.14 -32.29 83.57
CA VAL A 399 -0.64 -32.90 82.33
C VAL A 399 0.89 -33.05 82.36
N SER A 400 1.62 -32.03 82.83
CA SER A 400 3.09 -32.10 82.93
C SER A 400 3.59 -33.18 83.90
N VAL A 401 2.90 -33.40 85.03
CA VAL A 401 3.26 -34.47 85.98
C VAL A 401 3.00 -35.86 85.39
N SER A 402 1.89 -36.04 84.65
CA SER A 402 1.58 -37.32 83.99
C SER A 402 2.63 -37.72 82.95
N VAL A 403 3.10 -36.78 82.12
CA VAL A 403 4.13 -37.06 81.10
C VAL A 403 5.45 -37.48 81.75
N ILE A 404 5.88 -36.78 82.80
CA ILE A 404 7.12 -37.11 83.54
C ILE A 404 7.01 -38.50 84.19
N PHE A 405 5.86 -38.86 84.75
CA PHE A 405 5.67 -40.16 85.39
C PHE A 405 5.67 -41.34 84.39
N VAL A 406 5.09 -41.15 83.20
CA VAL A 406 5.12 -42.16 82.13
C VAL A 406 6.53 -42.34 81.55
N HIS A 407 7.26 -41.25 81.29
CA HIS A 407 8.62 -41.33 80.76
C HIS A 407 9.59 -42.06 81.70
N ARG A 408 9.41 -41.90 83.02
CA ARG A 408 10.26 -42.52 84.04
C ARG A 408 9.98 -44.01 84.31
N LYS A 409 8.95 -44.59 83.67
CA LYS A 409 8.58 -46.02 83.82
C LYS A 409 8.94 -46.89 82.61
N HIS A 410 9.59 -46.33 81.58
CA HIS A 410 10.01 -47.08 80.38
C HIS A 410 11.54 -47.28 80.25
N TRP A 411 12.34 -46.73 81.17
CA TRP A 411 13.80 -46.75 81.14
C TRP A 411 14.40 -46.93 82.55
N ALA A 412 13.93 -47.96 83.26
CA ALA A 412 14.47 -48.46 84.53
C ALA A 412 14.10 -49.94 84.70
#